data_AF-R7JBR7-F1
#
_entry.id   AF-R7JBR7-F1
#
_cell.length_a   1.000
_cell.length_b   1.000
_cell.length_c   1.000
_cell.angle_alpha   90.00
_cell.angle_beta   90.00
_cell.angle_gamma   90.00
#
_symmetry.space_group_name_H-M   'P 1'
#
loop_
_entity.id
_entity.type
_entity.pdbx_description
1 polymer ?
#
loop_
_entity_poly.entity_id
_entity_poly.type
_entity_poly.pdbx_seq_one_letter_code
_entity_poly.pdbx_strand_id
1 'polypeptide(L)'
;MTVPSLMQNHQRKTYVVQLHKVYNEFSQALLQYQTDKNAVNLTEAGLSSQGNFDAFVSDYFKTIQKCDNSLTPCFSDDYKTLNGGGVNFHNGTSYVLANGSSIRFILNVEGDKIGQVGIDINGKQGPNILGRDLFFIAVYKDGALDDFNGGTAPLTEELRNNVYNSDCQGSGNVSGWGCFGKILNDNWEMTY
;
A
#
# COMPACT_ATOMS: atom_id res chain seq x y z
N MET A 1 15.03 15.88 26.10
CA MET A 1 14.33 14.83 25.32
C MET A 1 13.72 13.85 26.31
N THR A 2 12.40 13.64 26.29
CA THR A 2 11.72 12.67 27.15
C THR A 2 11.68 11.32 26.44
N VAL A 3 11.92 10.22 27.16
CA VAL A 3 11.96 8.85 26.62
C VAL A 3 10.78 8.51 25.67
N PRO A 4 9.53 8.98 25.91
CA PRO A 4 8.41 8.74 25.01
C PRO A 4 8.58 9.30 23.58
N SER A 5 9.15 10.50 23.42
CA SER A 5 9.32 11.09 22.08
C SER A 5 10.44 10.42 21.30
N LEU A 6 11.50 9.95 21.97
CA LEU A 6 12.56 9.16 21.35
C LEU A 6 12.05 7.80 20.86
N MET A 7 11.23 7.11 21.68
CA MET A 7 10.63 5.82 21.32
C MET A 7 9.66 5.94 20.15
N GLN A 8 8.80 6.96 20.15
CA GLN A 8 7.91 7.22 19.01
C GLN A 8 8.70 7.49 17.73
N ASN A 9 9.76 8.30 17.79
CA ASN A 9 10.61 8.56 16.64
C ASN A 9 11.34 7.31 16.13
N HIS A 10 11.80 6.45 17.03
CA HIS A 10 12.42 5.17 16.64
C HIS A 10 11.44 4.22 15.96
N GLN A 11 10.22 4.12 16.49
CA GLN A 11 9.15 3.30 15.92
C GLN A 11 8.77 3.77 14.52
N ARG A 12 8.58 5.10 14.33
CA ARG A 12 8.33 5.71 13.01
C ARG A 12 9.39 5.36 11.99
N LYS A 13 10.68 5.45 12.37
CA LYS A 13 11.80 5.05 11.50
C LYS A 13 11.74 3.57 11.12
N THR A 14 11.40 2.71 12.09
CA THR A 14 11.27 1.26 11.84
C THR A 14 10.17 0.97 10.82
N TYR A 15 9.00 1.60 10.97
CA TYR A 15 7.89 1.44 10.04
C TYR A 15 8.19 1.96 8.65
N VAL A 16 8.82 3.13 8.53
CA VAL A 16 9.26 3.63 7.22
C VAL A 16 10.23 2.67 6.55
N VAL A 17 11.20 2.12 7.28
CA VAL A 17 12.15 1.14 6.73
C VAL A 17 11.43 -0.12 6.25
N GLN A 18 10.45 -0.60 7.00
CA GLN A 18 9.62 -1.74 6.61
C GLN A 18 8.78 -1.43 5.35
N LEU A 19 8.12 -0.28 5.31
CA LEU A 19 7.35 0.16 4.14
C LEU A 19 8.23 0.26 2.90
N HIS A 20 9.42 0.87 3.03
CA HIS A 20 10.35 1.01 1.92
C HIS A 20 10.84 -0.35 1.42
N LYS A 21 11.05 -1.32 2.31
CA LYS A 21 11.36 -2.69 1.95
C LYS A 21 10.22 -3.33 1.14
N VAL A 22 8.98 -3.26 1.61
CA VAL A 22 7.81 -3.83 0.90
C VAL A 22 7.61 -3.14 -0.46
N TYR A 23 7.74 -1.81 -0.52
CA TYR A 23 7.68 -1.05 -1.77
C TYR A 23 8.71 -1.54 -2.80
N ASN A 24 9.97 -1.72 -2.36
CA ASN A 24 11.03 -2.21 -3.25
C ASN A 24 10.76 -3.64 -3.73
N GLU A 25 10.29 -4.53 -2.83
CA GLU A 25 9.88 -5.89 -3.20
C GLU A 25 8.77 -5.86 -4.27
N PHE A 26 7.79 -4.97 -4.13
CA PHE A 26 6.70 -4.80 -5.09
C PHE A 26 7.16 -4.26 -6.44
N SER A 27 7.96 -3.20 -6.43
CA SER A 27 8.51 -2.60 -7.65
C SER A 27 9.33 -3.63 -8.43
N GLN A 28 10.16 -4.41 -7.74
CA GLN A 28 10.94 -5.48 -8.35
C GLN A 28 10.06 -6.60 -8.91
N ALA A 29 9.03 -7.05 -8.17
CA ALA A 29 8.12 -8.08 -8.62
C ALA A 29 7.32 -7.66 -9.87
N LEU A 30 6.83 -6.42 -9.92
CA LEU A 30 6.12 -5.89 -11.09
C LEU A 30 7.03 -5.80 -12.32
N LEU A 31 8.27 -5.33 -12.14
CA LEU A 31 9.26 -5.30 -13.21
C LEU A 31 9.60 -6.71 -13.72
N GLN A 32 9.75 -7.66 -12.80
CA GLN A 32 9.99 -9.06 -13.15
C GLN A 32 8.79 -9.64 -13.93
N TYR A 33 7.56 -9.40 -13.47
CA TYR A 33 6.34 -9.83 -14.16
C TYR A 33 6.28 -9.29 -15.59
N GLN A 34 6.56 -8.01 -15.79
CA GLN A 34 6.61 -7.41 -17.13
C GLN A 34 7.68 -8.05 -18.01
N THR A 35 8.87 -8.30 -17.44
CA THR A 35 10.01 -8.89 -18.15
C THR A 35 9.75 -10.34 -18.55
N ASP A 36 9.21 -11.16 -17.64
CA ASP A 36 8.89 -12.57 -17.88
C ASP A 36 7.82 -12.75 -18.96
N LYS A 37 6.98 -11.73 -19.17
CA LYS A 37 5.97 -11.67 -20.23
C LYS A 37 6.46 -10.99 -21.51
N ASN A 38 7.67 -10.44 -21.52
CA ASN A 38 8.25 -9.68 -22.63
C ASN A 38 7.29 -8.59 -23.15
N ALA A 39 6.74 -7.80 -22.22
CA ALA A 39 5.74 -6.78 -22.51
C ALA A 39 6.27 -5.36 -22.24
N VAL A 40 5.65 -4.34 -22.84
CA VAL A 40 6.06 -2.94 -22.66
C VAL A 40 5.47 -2.31 -21.39
N ASN A 41 4.41 -2.89 -20.84
CA ASN A 41 3.73 -2.43 -19.63
C ASN A 41 2.95 -3.59 -18.96
N LEU A 42 2.43 -3.36 -17.75
CA LEU A 42 1.76 -4.39 -16.95
C LEU A 42 0.43 -4.88 -17.57
N THR A 43 -0.30 -3.99 -18.25
CA THR A 43 -1.56 -4.38 -18.92
C THR A 43 -1.30 -5.31 -20.10
N GLU A 44 -0.29 -5.02 -20.92
CA GLU A 44 0.16 -5.89 -22.01
C GLU A 44 0.74 -7.20 -21.47
N ALA A 45 1.46 -7.16 -20.34
CA ALA A 45 1.90 -8.34 -19.61
C ALA A 45 0.72 -9.18 -19.07
N GLY A 46 -0.52 -8.68 -19.20
CA GLY A 46 -1.74 -9.38 -18.84
C GLY A 46 -2.18 -9.15 -17.40
N LEU A 47 -1.63 -8.19 -16.64
CA LEU A 47 -2.10 -7.87 -15.30
C LEU A 47 -3.39 -7.04 -15.35
N SER A 48 -4.50 -7.66 -15.77
CA SER A 48 -5.74 -6.96 -16.17
C SER A 48 -7.02 -7.53 -15.56
N SER A 49 -6.91 -8.49 -14.63
CA SER A 49 -8.05 -9.08 -13.93
C SER A 49 -7.71 -9.32 -12.45
N GLN A 50 -8.72 -9.46 -11.59
CA GLN A 50 -8.49 -9.81 -10.18
C GLN A 50 -7.76 -11.16 -10.05
N GLY A 51 -8.13 -12.15 -10.86
CA GLY A 51 -7.45 -13.45 -10.86
C GLY A 51 -5.99 -13.36 -11.29
N ASN A 52 -5.64 -12.38 -12.13
CA ASN A 52 -4.26 -12.16 -12.56
C ASN A 52 -3.44 -11.49 -11.45
N PHE A 53 -4.04 -10.60 -10.65
CA PHE A 53 -3.42 -10.10 -9.42
C PHE A 53 -3.21 -11.22 -8.39
N ASP A 54 -4.19 -12.10 -8.20
CA ASP A 54 -4.06 -13.24 -7.28
C ASP A 54 -2.97 -14.23 -7.72
N ALA A 55 -2.86 -14.49 -9.03
CA ALA A 55 -1.78 -15.29 -9.61
C ALA A 55 -0.43 -14.59 -9.46
N PHE A 56 -0.34 -13.29 -9.72
CA PHE A 56 0.87 -12.50 -9.50
C PHE A 56 1.38 -12.60 -8.05
N VAL A 57 0.49 -12.49 -7.06
CA VAL A 57 0.89 -12.66 -5.66
C VAL A 57 1.44 -14.07 -5.40
N SER A 58 0.77 -15.09 -5.95
CA SER A 58 1.14 -16.49 -5.74
C SER A 58 2.47 -16.87 -6.41
N ASP A 59 2.76 -16.30 -7.58
CA ASP A 59 3.93 -16.64 -8.39
C ASP A 59 5.19 -15.85 -7.99
N TYR A 60 5.04 -14.59 -7.54
CA TYR A 60 6.17 -13.68 -7.32
C TYR A 60 6.46 -13.41 -5.84
N PHE A 61 5.59 -13.83 -4.92
CA PHE A 61 5.81 -13.65 -3.49
C PHE A 61 5.73 -14.96 -2.72
N LYS A 62 6.57 -15.05 -1.69
CA LYS A 62 6.46 -16.12 -0.71
C LYS A 62 5.36 -15.78 0.30
N THR A 63 4.19 -16.36 0.10
CA THR A 63 3.06 -16.25 1.01
C THR A 63 3.14 -17.33 2.09
N ILE A 64 2.81 -16.98 3.34
CA ILE A 64 2.70 -17.91 4.47
C ILE A 64 1.26 -18.11 4.93
N GLN A 65 0.35 -17.23 4.49
CA GLN A 65 -1.06 -17.35 4.73
C GLN A 65 -1.83 -16.70 3.58
N LYS A 66 -2.95 -17.33 3.20
CA LYS A 66 -3.93 -16.79 2.25
C LYS A 66 -5.29 -16.71 2.94
N CYS A 67 -6.00 -15.62 2.71
CA CYS A 67 -7.34 -15.36 3.21
C CYS A 67 -8.26 -15.13 2.02
N ASP A 68 -8.93 -16.18 1.56
CA ASP A 68 -9.76 -16.14 0.35
C ASP A 68 -10.97 -15.21 0.54
N ASN A 69 -11.09 -14.18 -0.30
CA ASN A 69 -12.14 -13.16 -0.22
C ASN A 69 -12.39 -12.64 1.22
N SER A 70 -11.33 -12.53 2.01
CA SER A 70 -11.38 -12.17 3.42
C SER A 70 -10.16 -11.34 3.81
N LEU A 71 -10.38 -10.31 4.62
CA LEU A 71 -9.31 -9.62 5.32
C LEU A 71 -8.75 -10.49 6.45
N THR A 72 -9.59 -11.25 7.14
CA THR A 72 -9.22 -12.02 8.34
C THR A 72 -8.88 -13.47 7.99
N PRO A 73 -7.81 -14.07 8.55
CA PRO A 73 -6.93 -13.52 9.59
C PRO A 73 -5.73 -12.67 9.11
N CYS A 74 -5.64 -12.31 7.83
CA CYS A 74 -4.46 -11.65 7.25
C CYS A 74 -4.26 -10.21 7.76
N PHE A 75 -5.31 -9.40 7.82
CA PHE A 75 -5.32 -8.01 8.28
C PHE A 75 -6.05 -7.85 9.61
N SER A 76 -5.78 -6.76 10.34
CA SER A 76 -6.54 -6.39 11.54
C SER A 76 -8.02 -6.17 11.23
N ASP A 77 -8.87 -6.46 12.21
CA ASP A 77 -10.32 -6.22 12.15
C ASP A 77 -10.67 -4.76 12.53
N ASP A 78 -9.73 -4.02 13.13
CA ASP A 78 -9.88 -2.62 13.55
C ASP A 78 -8.69 -1.80 13.05
N TYR A 79 -8.93 -0.94 12.06
CA TYR A 79 -7.99 0.08 11.60
C TYR A 79 -8.54 1.47 11.85
N LYS A 80 -7.65 2.38 12.24
CA LYS A 80 -8.00 3.78 12.52
C LYS A 80 -7.17 4.73 11.69
N THR A 81 -7.67 5.94 11.49
CA THR A 81 -6.85 7.04 10.99
C THR A 81 -6.02 7.62 12.13
N LEU A 82 -5.05 8.47 11.79
CA LEU A 82 -4.23 9.22 12.76
C LEU A 82 -5.08 10.06 13.72
N ASN A 83 -6.24 10.50 13.25
CA ASN A 83 -7.20 11.33 13.99
C ASN A 83 -8.29 10.48 14.69
N GLY A 84 -8.14 9.16 14.73
CA GLY A 84 -9.08 8.23 15.39
C GLY A 84 -10.35 7.93 14.60
N GLY A 85 -10.40 8.31 13.32
CA GLY A 85 -11.48 7.98 12.39
C GLY A 85 -11.38 6.55 11.86
N GLY A 86 -12.31 6.16 10.99
CA GLY A 86 -12.33 4.86 10.32
C GLY A 86 -11.60 4.86 8.98
N VAL A 87 -11.30 3.66 8.47
CA VAL A 87 -10.72 3.47 7.13
C VAL A 87 -11.66 2.59 6.30
N ASN A 88 -12.01 3.04 5.09
CA ASN A 88 -12.75 2.23 4.13
C ASN A 88 -11.87 1.12 3.56
N PHE A 89 -11.85 -0.02 4.24
CA PHE A 89 -11.05 -1.16 3.81
C PHE A 89 -11.95 -2.25 3.23
N HIS A 90 -12.05 -2.28 1.90
CA HIS A 90 -12.85 -3.26 1.19
C HIS A 90 -12.35 -4.69 1.42
N ASN A 91 -13.26 -5.66 1.34
CA ASN A 91 -12.90 -7.06 1.41
C ASN A 91 -12.28 -7.56 0.07
N GLY A 92 -11.49 -8.63 0.13
CA GLY A 92 -10.87 -9.28 -1.03
C GLY A 92 -9.83 -10.30 -0.60
N THR A 93 -9.35 -11.11 -1.54
CA THR A 93 -8.32 -12.11 -1.24
C THR A 93 -7.05 -11.43 -0.72
N SER A 94 -6.67 -11.78 0.49
CA SER A 94 -5.55 -11.18 1.22
C SER A 94 -4.48 -12.22 1.50
N TYR A 95 -3.25 -11.76 1.72
CA TYR A 95 -2.10 -12.64 1.93
C TYR A 95 -1.22 -12.09 3.06
N VAL A 96 -0.59 -12.99 3.82
CA VAL A 96 0.55 -12.64 4.68
C VAL A 96 1.81 -13.13 4.00
N LEU A 97 2.76 -12.22 3.79
CA LEU A 97 4.05 -12.53 3.19
C LEU A 97 5.03 -13.07 4.24
N ALA A 98 6.05 -13.80 3.79
CA ALA A 98 7.09 -14.34 4.66
C ALA A 98 7.88 -13.25 5.42
N ASN A 99 7.84 -11.99 4.95
CA ASN A 99 8.45 -10.85 5.63
C ASN A 99 7.59 -10.31 6.80
N GLY A 100 6.39 -10.85 7.04
CA GLY A 100 5.47 -10.47 8.11
C GLY A 100 4.42 -9.43 7.71
N SER A 101 4.53 -8.82 6.52
CA SER A 101 3.54 -7.88 6.00
C SER A 101 2.29 -8.57 5.47
N SER A 102 1.15 -7.91 5.57
CA SER A 102 -0.11 -8.34 4.98
C SER A 102 -0.42 -7.48 3.76
N ILE A 103 -0.86 -8.11 2.68
CA ILE A 103 -1.06 -7.46 1.38
C ILE A 103 -2.39 -7.87 0.77
N ARG A 104 -3.01 -6.96 0.02
CA ARG A 104 -4.24 -7.21 -0.72
C ARG A 104 -4.28 -6.40 -2.00
N PHE A 105 -4.16 -7.07 -3.13
CA PHE A 105 -4.33 -6.45 -4.45
C PHE A 105 -5.81 -6.45 -4.86
N ILE A 106 -6.26 -5.31 -5.37
CA ILE A 106 -7.60 -5.16 -5.94
C ILE A 106 -7.49 -4.58 -7.34
N LEU A 107 -8.14 -5.24 -8.29
CA LEU A 107 -8.40 -4.67 -9.60
C LEU A 107 -9.30 -3.44 -9.44
N ASN A 108 -8.80 -2.29 -9.87
CA ASN A 108 -9.53 -1.02 -9.85
C ASN A 108 -8.95 -0.14 -10.95
N VAL A 109 -9.49 -0.28 -12.17
CA VAL A 109 -8.99 0.42 -13.35
C VAL A 109 -9.62 1.81 -13.42
N GLU A 110 -8.78 2.84 -13.41
CA GLU A 110 -9.20 4.24 -13.50
C GLU A 110 -8.09 5.07 -14.13
N GLY A 111 -8.30 5.52 -15.37
CA GLY A 111 -7.23 6.12 -16.17
C GLY A 111 -6.05 5.17 -16.34
N ASP A 112 -4.87 5.59 -15.87
CA ASP A 112 -3.64 4.79 -15.96
C ASP A 112 -3.40 3.89 -14.74
N LYS A 113 -4.18 4.03 -13.66
CA LYS A 113 -4.20 3.09 -12.54
C LYS A 113 -4.88 1.80 -13.01
N ILE A 114 -4.21 0.66 -12.85
CA ILE A 114 -4.75 -0.67 -13.18
C ILE A 114 -5.25 -1.41 -11.94
N GLY A 115 -4.79 -1.02 -10.76
CA GLY A 115 -5.22 -1.59 -9.50
C GLY A 115 -4.61 -0.85 -8.32
N GLN A 116 -4.82 -1.41 -7.14
CA GLN A 116 -4.30 -0.90 -5.90
C GLN A 116 -3.89 -2.04 -4.99
N VAL A 117 -2.94 -1.76 -4.10
CA VAL A 117 -2.56 -2.68 -3.03
C VAL A 117 -2.74 -2.00 -1.67
N GLY A 118 -3.51 -2.65 -0.81
CA GLY A 118 -3.51 -2.36 0.62
C GLY A 118 -2.38 -3.14 1.28
N ILE A 119 -1.55 -2.46 2.05
CA ILE A 119 -0.37 -3.03 2.71
C ILE A 119 -0.46 -2.72 4.19
N ASP A 120 -0.34 -3.73 5.02
CA ASP A 120 -0.01 -3.60 6.43
C ASP A 120 1.41 -4.14 6.63
N ILE A 121 2.36 -3.25 6.93
CA ILE A 121 3.79 -3.57 6.93
C ILE A 121 4.24 -4.48 8.07
N ASN A 122 3.47 -4.59 9.15
CA ASN A 122 3.75 -5.43 10.31
C ASN A 122 2.58 -6.39 10.64
N GLY A 123 1.62 -6.50 9.73
CA GLY A 123 0.46 -7.37 9.85
C GLY A 123 -0.41 -6.97 11.04
N LYS A 124 -1.13 -7.92 11.64
CA LYS A 124 -2.03 -7.63 12.79
C LYS A 124 -1.35 -7.02 14.02
N GLN A 125 -0.01 -6.94 14.04
CA GLN A 125 0.72 -6.31 15.14
C GLN A 125 0.42 -4.81 15.06
N GLY A 126 -0.20 -4.26 16.10
CA GLY A 126 -0.59 -2.86 16.08
C GLY A 126 0.55 -1.86 15.78
N PRO A 127 0.23 -0.58 15.61
CA PRO A 127 -1.02 0.06 16.06
C PRO A 127 -2.26 -0.11 15.16
N ASN A 128 -2.15 -0.65 13.94
CA ASN A 128 -3.23 -0.74 12.95
C ASN A 128 -3.80 0.66 12.61
N ILE A 129 -2.91 1.57 12.22
CA ILE A 129 -3.22 2.95 11.88
C ILE A 129 -2.83 3.25 10.43
N LEU A 130 -3.77 3.81 9.67
CA LEU A 130 -3.51 4.36 8.34
C LEU A 130 -2.43 5.43 8.39
N GLY A 131 -1.37 5.26 7.60
CA GLY A 131 -0.18 6.11 7.59
C GLY A 131 0.87 5.76 8.65
N ARG A 132 0.64 4.74 9.48
CA ARG A 132 1.66 4.19 10.39
C ARG A 132 2.15 2.84 9.90
N ASP A 133 1.21 1.93 9.72
CA ASP A 133 1.45 0.56 9.31
C ASP A 133 0.57 0.15 8.14
N LEU A 134 -0.65 0.68 8.04
CA LEU A 134 -1.53 0.53 6.88
C LEU A 134 -1.28 1.62 5.83
N PHE A 135 -1.06 1.21 4.58
CA PHE A 135 -0.88 2.09 3.43
C PHE A 135 -1.64 1.55 2.22
N PHE A 136 -2.09 2.46 1.36
CA PHE A 136 -2.67 2.14 0.06
C PHE A 136 -1.77 2.70 -1.03
N ILE A 137 -1.46 1.88 -2.03
CA ILE A 137 -0.59 2.24 -3.14
C ILE A 137 -1.32 1.91 -4.44
N ALA A 138 -1.39 2.88 -5.35
CA ALA A 138 -1.89 2.66 -6.70
C ALA A 138 -0.82 1.99 -7.56
N VAL A 139 -1.24 1.01 -8.35
CA VAL A 139 -0.42 0.33 -9.35
C VAL A 139 -0.79 0.91 -10.70
N TYR A 140 0.16 1.59 -11.34
CA TYR A 140 -0.03 2.19 -12.65
C TYR A 140 0.41 1.23 -13.76
N LYS A 141 -0.19 1.40 -14.95
CA LYS A 141 0.04 0.51 -16.11
C LYS A 141 1.52 0.35 -16.46
N ASP A 142 2.32 1.40 -16.28
CA ASP A 142 3.76 1.45 -16.58
C ASP A 142 4.65 0.84 -15.46
N GLY A 143 4.04 0.32 -14.40
CA GLY A 143 4.74 -0.24 -13.24
C GLY A 143 5.07 0.78 -12.15
N ALA A 144 4.70 2.06 -12.33
CA ALA A 144 4.85 3.05 -11.27
C ALA A 144 3.94 2.72 -10.08
N LEU A 145 4.48 2.99 -8.88
CA LEU A 145 3.79 2.84 -7.60
C LEU A 145 3.74 4.22 -6.95
N ASP A 146 2.52 4.74 -6.76
CA ASP A 146 2.29 6.09 -6.23
C ASP A 146 0.97 6.14 -5.43
N ASP A 147 0.63 7.31 -4.89
CA ASP A 147 -0.71 7.60 -4.41
C ASP A 147 -1.70 7.80 -5.57
N PHE A 148 -2.99 8.01 -5.27
CA PHE A 148 -4.01 8.16 -6.29
C PHE A 148 -4.78 9.48 -6.19
N ASN A 149 -4.93 10.18 -7.32
CA ASN A 149 -5.73 11.40 -7.43
C ASN A 149 -6.64 11.45 -8.68
N GLY A 150 -6.83 10.33 -9.38
CA GLY A 150 -7.51 10.30 -10.69
C GLY A 150 -6.61 10.55 -11.91
N GLY A 151 -5.35 10.93 -11.69
CA GLY A 151 -4.39 11.26 -12.76
C GLY A 151 -3.44 10.11 -13.10
N THR A 152 -2.35 10.47 -13.80
CA THR A 152 -1.25 9.58 -14.18
C THR A 152 -0.08 9.71 -13.21
N ALA A 153 0.63 8.62 -12.95
CA ALA A 153 1.89 8.66 -12.21
C ALA A 153 3.08 9.12 -13.08
N PRO A 154 4.17 9.63 -12.47
CA PRO A 154 4.26 9.99 -11.06
C PRO A 154 3.44 11.25 -10.74
N LEU A 155 2.80 11.27 -9.58
CA LEU A 155 2.10 12.46 -9.09
C LEU A 155 3.13 13.54 -8.71
N THR A 156 2.75 14.81 -8.89
CA THR A 156 3.54 15.92 -8.38
C THR A 156 3.48 16.00 -6.86
N GLU A 157 4.47 16.67 -6.26
CA GLU A 157 4.49 16.91 -4.81
C GLU A 157 3.19 17.59 -4.33
N GLU A 158 2.73 18.60 -5.06
CA GLU A 158 1.49 19.33 -4.78
C GLU A 158 0.27 18.41 -4.78
N LEU A 159 0.13 17.55 -5.79
CA LEU A 159 -1.00 16.63 -5.89
C LEU A 159 -1.02 15.63 -4.74
N ARG A 160 0.13 15.05 -4.39
CA ARG A 160 0.24 14.14 -3.23
C ARG A 160 -0.09 14.85 -1.92
N ASN A 161 0.38 16.09 -1.72
CA ASN A 161 0.06 16.87 -0.53
C ASN A 161 -1.43 17.23 -0.44
N ASN A 162 -2.08 17.51 -1.57
CA ASN A 162 -3.52 17.75 -1.62
C ASN A 162 -4.31 16.52 -1.19
N VAL A 163 -4.00 15.33 -1.72
CA VAL A 163 -4.64 14.06 -1.33
C VAL A 163 -4.35 13.72 0.14
N TYR A 164 -3.12 13.96 0.62
CA TYR A 164 -2.79 13.78 2.04
C TYR A 164 -3.68 14.65 2.95
N ASN A 165 -3.87 15.92 2.61
CA ASN A 165 -4.66 16.83 3.42
C ASN A 165 -6.17 16.55 3.36
N SER A 166 -6.70 16.10 2.21
CA SER A 166 -8.13 15.81 2.06
C SER A 166 -8.54 14.44 2.59
N ASP A 167 -7.69 13.41 2.37
CA ASP A 167 -8.06 12.01 2.59
C ASP A 167 -7.34 11.45 3.82
N CYS A 168 -6.00 11.42 3.82
CA CYS A 168 -5.24 10.83 4.92
C CYS A 168 -5.45 11.55 6.27
N GLN A 169 -5.46 12.88 6.24
CA GLN A 169 -5.72 13.74 7.40
C GLN A 169 -7.21 14.06 7.60
N GLY A 170 -8.07 13.60 6.69
CA GLY A 170 -9.51 13.84 6.73
C GLY A 170 -10.15 13.35 8.04
N SER A 171 -11.29 13.95 8.38
CA SER A 171 -12.10 13.52 9.53
C SER A 171 -13.15 12.49 9.10
N GLY A 172 -13.50 11.58 10.00
CA GLY A 172 -14.51 10.54 9.74
C GLY A 172 -13.92 9.27 9.13
N ASN A 173 -14.61 8.69 8.14
CA ASN A 173 -14.23 7.43 7.49
C ASN A 173 -13.61 7.72 6.12
N VAL A 174 -12.32 7.45 5.95
CA VAL A 174 -11.53 7.91 4.79
C VAL A 174 -11.25 6.80 3.78
N SER A 175 -10.89 7.17 2.54
CA SER A 175 -10.61 6.25 1.42
C SER A 175 -9.37 5.37 1.61
N GLY A 176 -8.41 5.83 2.42
CA GLY A 176 -7.08 5.21 2.59
C GLY A 176 -5.95 5.90 1.80
N TRP A 177 -6.28 6.83 0.90
CA TRP A 177 -5.30 7.56 0.08
C TRP A 177 -4.58 8.68 0.82
N GLY A 178 -3.49 9.18 0.23
CA GLY A 178 -2.75 10.35 0.67
C GLY A 178 -1.56 10.06 1.59
N CYS A 179 -1.64 9.03 2.43
CA CYS A 179 -0.60 8.77 3.41
C CYS A 179 0.70 8.27 2.76
N PHE A 180 0.61 7.50 1.68
CA PHE A 180 1.78 6.99 0.97
C PHE A 180 2.46 8.09 0.17
N GLY A 181 1.70 8.91 -0.55
CA GLY A 181 2.22 10.07 -1.28
C GLY A 181 2.97 11.04 -0.36
N LYS A 182 2.51 11.21 0.88
CA LYS A 182 3.24 12.00 1.88
C LYS A 182 4.61 11.43 2.23
N ILE A 183 4.72 10.10 2.38
CA ILE A 183 6.02 9.43 2.62
C ILE A 183 6.97 9.62 1.43
N LEU A 184 6.46 9.56 0.19
CA LEU A 184 7.26 9.82 -1.00
C LEU A 184 7.78 11.26 -1.04
N ASN A 185 6.93 12.25 -0.73
CA ASN A 185 7.31 13.66 -0.67
C ASN A 185 8.33 13.93 0.45
N ASP A 186 8.20 13.24 1.58
CA ASP A 186 9.07 13.40 2.74
C ASP A 186 10.36 12.59 2.65
N ASN A 187 10.75 12.13 1.45
CA ASN A 187 11.98 11.34 1.22
C ASN A 187 12.09 10.10 2.12
N TRP A 188 10.98 9.36 2.27
CA TRP A 188 10.90 8.23 3.19
C TRP A 188 11.16 8.66 4.64
N GLU A 189 10.48 9.71 5.09
CA GLU A 189 10.39 10.07 6.52
C GLU A 189 8.93 10.19 6.94
N MET A 190 8.62 9.67 8.13
CA MET A 190 7.28 9.79 8.73
C MET A 190 7.27 10.93 9.73
N THR A 191 6.87 12.11 9.25
CA THR A 191 6.92 13.38 10.00
C THR A 191 5.67 13.65 10.83
N TYR A 192 4.56 13.00 10.51
CA TYR A 192 3.28 13.08 11.23
C TYR A 192 3.19 12.04 12.33
#